data_AF-A0A4Q8R699-F1
#
_entry.id   AF-A0A4Q8R699-F1
#
_cell.length_a   1.000
_cell.length_b   1.000
_cell.length_c   1.000
_cell.angle_alpha   90.00
_cell.angle_beta   90.00
_cell.angle_gamma   90.00
#
_symmetry.space_group_name_H-M   'P 1'
#
loop_
_entity.id
_entity.type
_entity.pdbx_description
1 polymer ?
#
loop_
_entity_poly.entity_id
_entity_poly.type
_entity_poly.pdbx_seq_one_letter_code
_entity_poly.pdbx_strand_id
1 'polypeptide(L)'
;MKLNPEKYNRKITLLCPVCGNSEMEHAEDSEIVKCIGCGKILTNDELIQENGVSIDAHVNEVKEELTKDIQKQFNDILKKAFKGSKNIRIK
;
A
#
# COMPACT_ATOMS: atom_id res chain seq x y z
N MET A 1 16.60 -12.87 7.94
CA MET A 1 15.23 -12.45 7.59
C MET A 1 15.21 -12.20 6.09
N LYS A 2 14.24 -12.74 5.35
CA LYS A 2 14.11 -12.49 3.90
C LYS A 2 12.78 -11.82 3.64
N LEU A 3 12.82 -10.57 3.16
CA LEU A 3 11.63 -9.85 2.71
C LEU A 3 11.56 -9.93 1.19
N ASN A 4 10.35 -10.09 0.64
CA ASN A 4 10.09 -9.99 -0.79
C ASN A 4 9.34 -8.67 -1.05
N PRO A 5 9.99 -7.63 -1.58
CA PRO A 5 9.36 -6.32 -1.82
C PRO A 5 8.13 -6.41 -2.73
N GLU A 6 8.14 -7.29 -3.74
CA GLU A 6 7.05 -7.41 -4.72
C GLU A 6 5.73 -7.85 -4.09
N LYS A 7 5.78 -8.60 -2.98
CA LYS A 7 4.60 -9.03 -2.22
C LYS A 7 3.79 -7.85 -1.69
N TYR A 8 4.45 -6.74 -1.41
CA TYR A 8 3.88 -5.54 -0.80
C TYR A 8 3.46 -4.49 -1.81
N ASN A 9 3.66 -4.73 -3.11
CA ASN A 9 3.21 -3.83 -4.15
C ASN A 9 1.68 -3.67 -4.10
N ARG A 10 1.22 -2.43 -4.27
CA ARG A 10 -0.20 -2.07 -4.37
C ARG A 10 -0.40 -1.19 -5.58
N LYS A 11 -1.51 -1.43 -6.29
CA LYS A 11 -2.01 -0.52 -7.33
C LYS A 11 -3.19 0.22 -6.73
N ILE A 12 -3.11 1.54 -6.69
CA ILE A 12 -4.13 2.40 -6.13
C ILE A 12 -4.75 3.15 -7.30
N THR A 13 -6.06 3.00 -7.48
CA THR A 13 -6.82 3.74 -8.47
C THR A 13 -7.24 5.06 -7.85
N LEU A 14 -6.85 6.17 -8.46
CA LEU A 14 -7.28 7.50 -8.03
C LEU A 14 -8.68 7.78 -8.55
N LEU A 15 -9.52 8.38 -7.72
CA LEU A 15 -10.91 8.69 -8.03
C LEU A 15 -11.12 10.20 -8.10
N CYS A 16 -12.05 10.62 -8.94
CA CYS A 16 -12.49 12.00 -8.98
C CYS A 16 -13.14 12.39 -7.65
N PRO A 17 -12.67 13.47 -6.97
CA PRO A 17 -13.21 13.87 -5.68
C PRO A 17 -14.65 14.39 -5.76
N VAL A 18 -15.14 14.71 -6.98
CA VAL A 18 -16.49 15.25 -7.19
C VAL A 18 -17.51 14.15 -7.48
N CYS A 19 -17.19 13.23 -8.39
CA CYS A 19 -18.15 12.22 -8.88
C CYS A 19 -17.72 10.77 -8.69
N GLY A 20 -16.53 10.51 -8.13
CA GLY A 20 -16.02 9.16 -7.88
C GLY A 20 -15.56 8.39 -9.13
N ASN A 21 -15.62 8.99 -10.32
CA ASN A 21 -15.15 8.31 -11.54
C ASN A 21 -13.63 8.10 -11.52
N SER A 22 -13.14 6.99 -12.07
CA SER A 22 -11.72 6.68 -12.18
C SER A 22 -11.11 7.04 -13.53
N GLU A 23 -11.93 7.32 -14.54
CA GLU A 23 -11.46 7.62 -15.89
C GLU A 23 -11.14 9.12 -16.06
N MET A 24 -9.90 9.38 -16.47
CA MET A 24 -9.30 10.71 -16.51
C MET A 24 -8.57 10.94 -17.84
N GLU A 25 -8.86 12.06 -18.50
CA GLU A 25 -8.13 12.57 -19.66
C GLU A 25 -6.85 13.29 -19.19
N HIS A 26 -5.72 12.95 -19.81
CA HIS A 26 -4.42 13.59 -19.58
C HIS A 26 -3.92 14.15 -20.91
N ALA A 27 -3.35 15.36 -20.88
CA ALA A 27 -2.58 15.85 -22.02
C ALA A 27 -1.12 15.41 -21.85
N GLU A 28 -0.57 14.76 -22.88
CA GLU A 28 0.87 14.50 -22.98
C GLU A 28 1.58 15.87 -22.82
N ASP A 29 2.47 15.99 -21.82
CA ASP A 29 3.18 17.22 -21.43
C ASP A 29 2.44 18.22 -20.50
N SER A 30 1.31 17.83 -19.90
CA SER A 30 0.64 18.66 -18.89
C SER A 30 0.46 17.93 -17.57
N GLU A 31 0.64 18.66 -16.46
CA GLU A 31 0.27 18.19 -15.13
C GLU A 31 -1.25 18.21 -14.91
N ILE A 32 -2.02 18.69 -15.90
CA ILE A 32 -3.46 18.81 -15.83
C ILE A 32 -4.14 17.49 -16.20
N VAL A 33 -5.11 17.14 -15.37
CA VAL A 33 -5.97 15.98 -15.50
C VAL A 33 -7.42 16.43 -15.50
N LYS A 34 -8.23 15.86 -16.40
CA LYS A 34 -9.66 16.14 -16.49
C LYS A 34 -10.48 14.88 -16.31
N CYS A 35 -11.45 14.92 -15.39
CA CYS A 35 -12.39 13.83 -15.21
C CYS A 35 -13.34 13.73 -16.39
N ILE A 36 -13.43 12.56 -17.03
CA ILE A 36 -14.32 12.31 -18.16
C ILE A 36 -15.80 12.39 -17.74
N GLY A 37 -16.11 12.00 -16.49
CA GLY A 37 -17.48 11.89 -15.99
C GLY A 37 -18.13 13.23 -15.65
N CYS A 38 -17.41 14.15 -15.02
CA CYS A 38 -17.96 15.45 -14.59
C CYS A 38 -17.24 16.68 -15.14
N GLY A 39 -16.16 16.48 -15.92
CA GLY A 39 -15.39 17.57 -16.52
C GLY A 39 -14.50 18.35 -15.53
N LYS A 40 -14.43 17.95 -14.26
CA LYS A 40 -13.56 18.60 -13.27
C LYS A 40 -12.11 18.53 -13.73
N ILE A 41 -11.44 19.69 -13.70
CA ILE A 41 -10.02 19.85 -14.02
C ILE A 41 -9.24 19.98 -12.71
N LEU A 42 -8.14 19.25 -12.62
CA LEU A 42 -7.24 19.14 -11.47
C LEU A 42 -5.80 19.07 -11.99
N THR A 43 -4.82 19.31 -11.13
CA THR A 43 -3.46 18.84 -11.36
C THR A 43 -3.29 17.39 -10.86
N ASN A 44 -2.23 16.71 -11.30
CA ASN A 44 -1.85 15.40 -10.76
C ASN A 44 -1.66 15.44 -9.24
N ASP A 45 -0.99 16.48 -8.73
CA ASP A 45 -0.73 16.64 -7.30
C ASP A 45 -2.03 16.85 -6.50
N GLU A 46 -2.96 17.66 -7.01
CA GLU A 46 -4.29 17.81 -6.40
C GLU A 46 -5.05 16.50 -6.40
N LEU A 47 -5.05 15.75 -7.51
CA LEU A 47 -5.73 14.47 -7.57
C LEU A 47 -5.15 13.46 -6.57
N ILE A 48 -3.83 13.43 -6.40
CA ILE A 48 -3.15 12.59 -5.40
C ILE A 48 -3.52 13.03 -3.99
N GLN A 49 -3.50 14.34 -3.70
CA GLN A 49 -3.82 14.89 -2.38
C GLN A 49 -5.25 14.55 -1.97
N GLU A 50 -6.21 14.72 -2.87
CA GLU A 50 -7.63 14.41 -2.61
C GLU A 50 -7.86 12.91 -2.38
N ASN A 51 -7.02 12.05 -2.96
CA ASN A 51 -7.06 10.61 -2.74
C ASN A 51 -6.18 10.16 -1.55
N GLY A 52 -5.58 11.10 -0.81
CA GLY A 52 -4.63 10.83 0.28
C GLY A 52 -5.16 9.85 1.34
N VAL A 53 -6.44 9.95 1.70
CA VAL A 53 -7.07 9.04 2.67
C VAL A 53 -7.06 7.59 2.18
N SER A 54 -7.35 7.36 0.89
CA SER A 54 -7.30 6.01 0.29
C SER A 54 -5.87 5.51 0.19
N ILE A 55 -4.93 6.39 -0.15
CA ILE A 55 -3.51 6.06 -0.23
C ILE A 55 -2.98 5.65 1.16
N ASP A 56 -3.28 6.44 2.19
CA ASP A 56 -2.85 6.18 3.57
C ASP A 56 -3.43 4.87 4.11
N ALA A 57 -4.68 4.55 3.77
CA ALA A 57 -5.28 3.26 4.13
C ALA A 57 -4.48 2.08 3.57
N HIS A 58 -4.14 2.11 2.27
CA HIS A 58 -3.32 1.06 1.65
C HIS A 58 -1.89 1.02 2.21
N VAL A 59 -1.30 2.16 2.53
CA VAL A 59 0.01 2.23 3.19
C VAL A 59 -0.03 1.55 4.56
N ASN A 60 -1.09 1.78 5.35
CA ASN A 60 -1.25 1.17 6.66
C ASN A 60 -1.45 -0.35 6.56
N GLU A 61 -2.23 -0.83 5.60
CA GLU A 61 -2.38 -2.26 5.32
C GLU A 61 -1.02 -2.93 5.01
N VAL A 62 -0.22 -2.31 4.15
CA VAL A 62 1.12 -2.81 3.81
C VAL A 62 2.03 -2.84 5.04
N LYS A 63 2.01 -1.79 5.87
CA LYS A 63 2.79 -1.74 7.12
C LYS A 63 2.41 -2.87 8.08
N GLU A 64 1.11 -3.13 8.22
CA GLU A 64 0.63 -4.22 9.06
C GLU A 64 1.07 -5.60 8.56
N GLU A 65 0.92 -5.84 7.24
CA GLU A 65 1.33 -7.10 6.64
C GLU A 65 2.84 -7.34 6.80
N LEU A 66 3.64 -6.32 6.53
CA LEU A 66 5.08 -6.35 6.70
C LEU A 66 5.46 -6.67 8.16
N THR A 67 4.80 -6.01 9.13
CA THR A 67 5.05 -6.22 10.55
C THR A 67 4.72 -7.66 10.97
N LYS A 68 3.59 -8.20 10.52
CA LYS A 68 3.16 -9.58 10.80
C LYS A 68 4.16 -10.60 10.23
N ASP A 69 4.64 -10.38 9.01
CA ASP A 69 5.62 -11.27 8.37
C ASP A 69 6.97 -11.25 9.08
N ILE A 70 7.44 -10.07 9.52
CA ILE A 70 8.67 -9.93 10.31
C ILE A 70 8.55 -10.69 11.63
N GLN A 71 7.45 -10.48 12.37
CA GLN A 71 7.18 -11.17 13.64
C GLN A 71 7.14 -12.69 13.44
N LYS A 72 6.46 -13.17 12.40
CA LYS A 72 6.39 -14.60 12.07
C LYS A 72 7.77 -15.18 11.77
N GLN A 73 8.57 -14.53 10.92
CA GLN A 73 9.92 -15.00 10.60
C GLN A 73 10.81 -15.03 11.84
N PHE A 74 10.72 -14.03 12.71
CA PHE A 74 11.47 -14.00 13.96
C PHE A 74 11.07 -15.15 14.89
N ASN A 75 9.77 -15.36 15.08
CA ASN A 75 9.24 -16.48 15.86
C ASN A 75 9.67 -17.84 15.29
N ASP A 76 9.67 -17.99 13.97
CA ASP A 76 10.11 -19.22 13.30
C ASP A 76 11.60 -19.47 13.49
N ILE A 77 12.43 -18.42 13.42
CA ILE A 77 13.88 -18.50 13.68
C ILE A 77 14.12 -18.93 15.13
N LEU A 78 13.47 -18.28 16.10
CA LEU A 78 13.59 -18.63 17.51
C LEU A 78 13.12 -20.08 17.76
N LYS A 79 11.94 -20.46 17.28
CA LYS A 79 11.42 -21.83 17.42
C LYS A 79 12.36 -22.86 16.83
N LYS A 80 13.00 -22.58 15.69
CA LYS A 80 14.02 -23.45 15.08
C LYS A 80 15.29 -23.52 15.91
N ALA A 81 15.80 -22.38 16.39
CA ALA A 81 17.04 -22.33 17.17
C ALA A 81 16.94 -23.14 18.49
N PHE A 82 15.76 -23.14 19.12
CA PHE A 82 15.52 -23.81 20.40
C PHE A 82 14.75 -25.15 20.24
N LYS A 83 14.60 -25.68 19.02
CA LYS A 83 13.80 -26.90 18.74
C LYS A 83 14.33 -28.19 19.40
N GLY A 84 15.52 -28.18 19.98
CA GLY A 84 16.14 -29.32 20.66
C GLY A 84 16.59 -29.06 22.10
N SER A 85 16.35 -27.85 22.64
CA SER A 85 16.76 -27.51 24.00
C SER A 85 15.81 -28.12 25.03
N LYS A 86 16.31 -29.08 25.83
CA LYS A 86 15.52 -29.78 26.86
C LYS A 86 15.01 -28.86 27.99
N ASN A 87 15.61 -27.67 28.14
CA ASN A 87 15.34 -26.73 29.24
C ASN A 87 14.63 -25.43 28.81
N ILE A 88 14.37 -25.19 27.51
CA ILE A 88 13.77 -23.95 27.01
C ILE A 88 12.51 -24.29 26.21
N ARG A 89 11.37 -23.71 26.61
CA ARG A 89 10.07 -23.89 25.96
C ARG A 89 9.60 -22.54 25.42
N ILE A 90 9.63 -22.39 24.09
CA ILE A 90 9.12 -21.19 23.40
C ILE A 90 7.64 -21.42 23.07
N LYS A 91 6.76 -20.56 23.59
CA LYS A 91 5.33 -20.52 23.20
C LYS A 91 5.20 -19.82 21.85
#